data_AF-A0A0F9ATT4-F1
#
_entry.id   AF-A0A0F9ATT4-F1
#
_cell.length_a   1.000
_cell.length_b   1.000
_cell.length_c   1.000
_cell.angle_alpha   90.00
_cell.angle_beta   90.00
_cell.angle_gamma   90.00
#
_symmetry.space_group_name_H-M   'P 1'
#
loop_
_entity.id
_entity.type
_entity.pdbx_description
1 polymer ?
#
loop_
_entity_poly.entity_id
_entity_poly.type
_entity_poly.pdbx_seq_one_letter_code
_entity_poly.pdbx_strand_id
1 'polypeptide(L)'
;MQNVMTIQEQDEIQLAAFIKKHQIKSVLEFGTGKSTKLFDGLCERVVSFDTDPNYQDNKKASSNTSLHLWQGVADEFMEHYCRGMKIDMVFIDGPAGGENREPSYYLAQITNCRFIACHDSQREYESRWINKYLKNWALVDSTSTLSIYENKVLEAKVLIAMPMPRDFKMDFEAMRFSASAMKKGWHWLNCPSVEPTLARNMLIAWFLTKKEFTDFTHLFFLDADTVPPPNAIERLLLHDKDVVCGLTPLWLRKTIYWNVQIEEERNLHVTKLPTGLTKVRRVGGTTILIKRHVLEKLKFPYFKIVFPDTIEQAIETGPMTQGSDYYFCDRITEAGFEIYADPTILCKHVKQVDLLDLAVEFKET
;
A
#
# COMPACT_ATOMS: atom_id res chain seq x y z
N MET A 1 34.38 27.63 20.58
CA MET A 1 32.94 27.46 20.87
C MET A 1 32.32 26.90 19.60
N GLN A 2 31.86 25.65 19.61
CA GLN A 2 31.05 25.12 18.51
C GLN A 2 29.68 25.80 18.58
N ASN A 3 29.28 26.52 17.53
CA ASN A 3 27.93 27.05 17.42
C ASN A 3 26.95 25.87 17.42
N VAL A 4 26.18 25.74 18.49
CA VAL A 4 25.06 24.79 18.56
C VAL A 4 23.96 25.36 17.67
N MET A 5 23.66 24.66 16.56
CA MET A 5 22.59 25.05 15.64
C MET A 5 21.24 25.07 16.37
N THR A 6 20.43 26.08 16.07
CA THR A 6 19.05 26.18 16.58
C THR A 6 18.17 25.09 15.98
N ILE A 7 17.05 24.76 16.65
CA ILE A 7 16.09 23.75 16.17
C ILE A 7 15.56 24.12 14.76
N GLN A 8 15.30 25.40 14.51
CA GLN A 8 14.84 25.88 13.18
C GLN A 8 15.91 25.70 12.09
N GLU A 9 17.19 25.95 12.40
CA GLU A 9 18.29 25.74 11.44
C GLU A 9 18.47 24.25 11.11
N GLN A 10 18.25 23.36 12.08
CA GLN A 10 18.29 21.91 11.86
C GLN A 10 17.18 21.46 10.90
N ASP A 11 15.96 21.98 11.08
CA ASP A 11 14.83 21.68 10.20
C ASP A 11 15.07 22.18 8.76
N GLU A 12 15.59 23.39 8.61
CA GLU A 12 15.94 23.95 7.29
C GLU A 12 17.01 23.11 6.57
N ILE A 13 18.06 22.69 7.28
CA ILE A 13 19.13 21.83 6.71
C ILE A 13 18.56 20.47 6.31
N GLN A 14 17.75 19.86 7.18
CA GLN A 14 17.15 18.55 6.92
C GLN A 14 16.24 18.61 5.69
N LEU A 15 15.38 19.62 5.62
CA LEU A 15 14.44 19.81 4.52
C LEU A 15 15.18 20.10 3.20
N ALA A 16 16.24 20.90 3.23
CA ALA A 16 17.09 21.15 2.07
C ALA A 16 17.78 19.88 1.56
N ALA A 17 18.30 19.04 2.46
CA ALA A 17 18.91 17.76 2.12
C ALA A 17 17.87 16.80 1.52
N PHE A 18 16.68 16.75 2.10
CA PHE A 18 15.57 15.92 1.64
C PHE A 18 15.12 16.31 0.22
N ILE A 19 14.91 17.61 -0.04
CA ILE A 19 14.55 18.15 -1.35
C ILE A 19 15.55 17.72 -2.42
N LYS A 20 16.85 17.87 -2.15
CA LYS A 20 17.92 17.49 -3.09
C LYS A 20 17.97 15.98 -3.33
N LYS A 21 17.88 15.18 -2.26
CA LYS A 21 17.89 13.72 -2.33
C LYS A 21 16.73 13.17 -3.15
N HIS A 22 15.54 13.72 -2.98
CA HIS A 22 14.32 13.25 -3.62
C HIS A 22 13.95 14.01 -4.90
N GLN A 23 14.80 14.94 -5.34
CA GLN A 23 14.62 15.74 -6.56
C GLN A 23 13.27 16.45 -6.59
N ILE A 24 12.85 17.02 -5.45
CA ILE A 24 11.58 17.73 -5.32
C ILE A 24 11.67 19.03 -6.13
N LYS A 25 10.78 19.19 -7.10
CA LYS A 25 10.75 20.36 -8.00
C LYS A 25 9.60 21.30 -7.69
N SER A 26 8.54 20.79 -7.09
CA SER A 26 7.32 21.55 -6.83
C SER A 26 6.80 21.37 -5.41
N VAL A 27 6.46 22.49 -4.75
CA VAL A 27 5.99 22.51 -3.35
C VAL A 27 4.69 23.31 -3.23
N LEU A 28 3.70 22.73 -2.55
CA LEU A 28 2.54 23.46 -2.01
C LEU A 28 2.81 23.74 -0.54
N GLU A 29 2.76 24.99 -0.12
CA GLU A 29 3.04 25.41 1.25
C GLU A 29 1.78 26.03 1.88
N PHE A 30 1.43 25.57 3.07
CA PHE A 30 0.44 26.22 3.94
C PHE A 30 1.18 26.87 5.10
N GLY A 31 1.11 28.20 5.21
CA GLY A 31 1.89 29.01 6.13
C GLY A 31 3.20 29.48 5.48
N THR A 32 3.40 30.80 5.39
CA THR A 32 4.59 31.40 4.78
C THR A 32 5.61 31.84 5.81
N GLY A 33 6.89 31.88 5.43
CA GLY A 33 7.95 32.28 6.34
C GLY A 33 9.36 32.03 5.80
N LYS A 34 10.25 31.51 6.66
CA LYS A 34 11.62 31.15 6.26
C LYS A 34 11.63 29.97 5.28
N SER A 35 10.72 29.01 5.46
CA SER A 35 10.48 27.87 4.56
C SER A 35 10.21 28.30 3.12
N THR A 36 9.42 29.37 2.93
CA THR A 36 9.13 29.93 1.60
C THR A 36 10.41 30.31 0.85
N LYS A 37 11.36 30.96 1.52
CA LYS A 37 12.65 31.35 0.91
C LYS A 37 13.52 30.14 0.59
N LEU A 38 13.49 29.12 1.45
CA LEU A 38 14.18 27.87 1.22
C LEU A 38 13.65 27.16 -0.03
N PHE A 39 12.32 27.04 -0.15
CA PHE A 39 11.70 26.40 -1.31
C PHE A 39 11.93 27.20 -2.59
N ASP A 40 11.79 28.52 -2.55
CA ASP A 40 12.02 29.41 -3.71
C ASP A 40 13.44 29.25 -4.29
N GLY A 41 14.45 29.03 -3.43
CA GLY A 41 15.83 28.82 -3.84
C GLY A 41 16.16 27.40 -4.33
N LEU A 42 15.31 26.41 -4.06
CA LEU A 42 15.59 24.99 -4.34
C LEU A 42 14.62 24.35 -5.34
N CYS A 43 13.42 24.91 -5.50
CA CYS A 43 12.33 24.32 -6.28
C CYS A 43 12.03 25.16 -7.52
N GLU A 44 11.53 24.50 -8.57
CA GLU A 44 11.12 25.12 -9.83
C GLU A 44 9.75 25.81 -9.72
N ARG A 45 8.89 25.34 -8.81
CA ARG A 45 7.55 25.90 -8.59
C ARG A 45 7.14 25.81 -7.12
N VAL A 46 6.84 26.96 -6.51
CA VAL A 46 6.31 27.03 -5.14
C VAL A 46 4.96 27.72 -5.16
N VAL A 47 3.95 27.11 -4.55
CA VAL A 47 2.63 27.71 -4.35
C VAL A 47 2.42 27.81 -2.84
N SER A 48 2.33 29.02 -2.29
CA SER A 48 2.16 29.20 -0.85
C SER A 48 0.86 29.90 -0.50
N PHE A 49 0.20 29.43 0.55
CA PHE A 49 -1.05 29.97 1.07
C PHE A 49 -0.88 30.46 2.51
N ASP A 50 -1.30 31.69 2.80
CA ASP A 50 -1.28 32.26 4.16
C ASP A 50 -2.62 32.91 4.53
N THR A 51 -2.95 32.90 5.82
CA THR A 51 -4.15 33.54 6.37
C THR A 51 -3.90 34.98 6.81
N ASP A 52 -2.66 35.34 7.15
CA ASP A 52 -2.31 36.72 7.49
C ASP A 52 -2.19 37.53 6.20
N PRO A 53 -2.95 38.61 5.98
CA PRO A 53 -2.83 39.47 4.79
C PRO A 53 -1.50 40.22 4.71
N ASN A 54 -0.74 40.35 5.80
CA ASN A 54 0.54 41.07 5.87
C ASN A 54 1.75 40.21 5.49
N TYR A 55 1.54 38.92 5.19
CA TYR A 55 2.58 37.99 4.73
C TYR A 55 3.40 38.49 3.51
N GLN A 56 2.86 39.46 2.77
CA GLN A 56 3.50 40.07 1.61
C GLN A 56 4.82 40.79 1.93
N ASP A 57 5.12 41.11 3.19
CA ASP A 57 6.41 41.68 3.61
C ASP A 57 7.59 40.69 3.51
N ASN A 58 7.31 39.39 3.29
CA ASN A 58 8.32 38.42 2.87
C ASN A 58 8.74 38.59 1.39
N LYS A 59 8.23 39.60 0.68
CA LYS A 59 8.64 39.98 -0.69
C LYS A 59 10.13 40.36 -0.76
N LYS A 60 10.94 39.33 -0.99
CA LYS A 60 11.95 39.29 -2.05
C LYS A 60 11.89 37.95 -2.81
N ALA A 61 10.72 37.30 -2.85
CA ALA A 61 10.57 36.00 -3.49
C ALA A 61 10.73 36.13 -5.01
N SER A 62 11.55 35.26 -5.57
CA SER A 62 11.99 35.23 -6.95
C SER A 62 10.89 34.79 -7.93
N SER A 63 11.25 34.50 -9.18
CA SER A 63 10.32 34.16 -10.27
C SER A 63 9.47 32.91 -10.06
N ASN A 64 9.78 32.06 -9.07
CA ASN A 64 9.26 30.69 -8.99
C ASN A 64 8.13 30.49 -7.96
N THR A 65 7.84 31.50 -7.14
CA THR A 65 6.87 31.40 -6.03
C THR A 65 5.60 32.21 -6.29
N SER A 66 4.44 31.56 -6.27
CA SER A 66 3.12 32.20 -6.26
C SER A 66 2.53 32.19 -4.86
N LEU A 67 2.20 33.36 -4.33
CA LEU A 67 1.64 33.48 -2.98
C LEU A 67 0.15 33.86 -3.03
N HIS A 68 -0.63 33.26 -2.14
CA HIS A 68 -2.08 33.39 -2.10
C HIS A 68 -2.58 33.62 -0.67
N LEU A 69 -3.53 34.53 -0.52
CA LEU A 69 -4.30 34.67 0.71
C LEU A 69 -5.43 33.65 0.70
N TRP A 70 -5.67 32.97 1.81
CA TRP A 70 -6.82 32.07 1.97
C TRP A 70 -7.47 32.24 3.34
N GLN A 71 -8.65 31.63 3.50
CA GLN A 71 -9.47 31.74 4.70
C GLN A 71 -9.05 30.76 5.81
N GLY A 72 -8.06 29.91 5.57
CA GLY A 72 -7.65 28.87 6.51
C GLY A 72 -8.69 27.75 6.66
N VAL A 73 -9.58 27.58 5.69
CA VAL A 73 -10.61 26.53 5.64
C VAL A 73 -10.54 25.76 4.34
N ALA A 74 -10.95 24.50 4.36
CA ALA A 74 -11.04 23.64 3.18
C ALA A 74 -12.40 23.83 2.49
N ASP A 75 -12.59 24.98 1.86
CA ASP A 75 -13.77 25.26 1.04
C ASP A 75 -13.74 24.50 -0.30
N GLU A 76 -14.86 24.54 -1.04
CA GLU A 76 -15.02 23.84 -2.32
C GLU A 76 -13.93 24.23 -3.33
N PHE A 77 -13.49 25.49 -3.33
CA PHE A 77 -12.43 25.97 -4.20
C PHE A 77 -11.09 25.32 -3.84
N MET A 78 -10.70 25.36 -2.57
CA MET A 78 -9.44 24.77 -2.10
C MET A 78 -9.42 23.27 -2.29
N GLU A 79 -10.54 22.58 -2.04
CA GLU A 79 -10.66 21.14 -2.30
C GLU A 79 -10.47 20.82 -3.78
N HIS A 80 -11.17 21.53 -4.67
CA HIS A 80 -11.05 21.34 -6.11
C HIS A 80 -9.62 21.61 -6.60
N TYR A 81 -9.05 22.72 -6.14
CA TYR A 81 -7.69 23.14 -6.48
C TYR A 81 -6.64 22.09 -6.05
N CYS A 82 -6.70 21.62 -4.80
CA CYS A 82 -5.77 20.65 -4.27
C CYS A 82 -5.92 19.27 -4.94
N ARG A 83 -7.16 18.82 -5.20
CA ARG A 83 -7.42 17.50 -5.81
C ARG A 83 -6.89 17.40 -7.25
N GLY A 84 -6.92 18.50 -8.00
CA GLY A 84 -6.38 18.57 -9.36
C GLY A 84 -4.87 18.81 -9.43
N MET A 85 -4.25 19.17 -8.30
CA MET A 85 -2.85 19.57 -8.27
C MET A 85 -1.91 18.37 -8.31
N LYS A 86 -0.99 18.38 -9.29
CA LYS A 86 0.20 17.53 -9.31
C LYS A 86 1.36 18.32 -8.72
N ILE A 87 1.80 17.95 -7.53
CA ILE A 87 2.91 18.59 -6.81
C ILE A 87 3.76 17.52 -6.14
N ASP A 88 5.05 17.73 -5.96
CA ASP A 88 5.93 16.69 -5.42
C ASP A 88 5.78 16.59 -3.90
N MET A 89 5.66 17.74 -3.22
CA MET A 89 5.58 17.83 -1.76
C MET A 89 4.58 18.89 -1.30
N VAL A 90 3.90 18.62 -0.19
CA VAL A 90 3.16 19.63 0.58
C VAL A 90 3.91 19.92 1.88
N PHE A 91 4.08 21.18 2.24
CA PHE A 91 4.63 21.63 3.51
C PHE A 91 3.55 22.31 4.35
N ILE A 92 3.40 21.88 5.61
CA ILE A 92 2.36 22.37 6.53
C ILE A 92 3.02 23.06 7.72
N ASP A 93 2.88 24.38 7.79
CA ASP A 93 3.25 25.23 8.93
C ASP A 93 2.15 26.24 9.31
N GLY A 94 1.05 26.30 8.56
CA GLY A 94 -0.08 27.18 8.81
C GLY A 94 -1.42 26.50 8.54
N PRO A 95 -2.55 27.13 8.93
CA PRO A 95 -2.66 28.40 9.65
C PRO A 95 -2.08 28.37 11.08
N ALA A 96 -1.81 29.54 11.66
CA ALA A 96 -1.22 29.63 13.01
C ALA A 96 -2.14 29.05 14.09
N GLY A 97 -1.53 28.43 15.11
CA GLY A 97 -2.24 27.93 16.29
C GLY A 97 -2.84 26.54 16.13
N GLY A 98 -2.00 25.54 15.85
CA GLY A 98 -2.20 24.08 15.98
C GLY A 98 -3.58 23.51 15.63
N GLU A 99 -4.58 23.80 16.46
CA GLU A 99 -6.00 23.50 16.20
C GLU A 99 -6.46 24.00 14.83
N ASN A 100 -6.03 25.20 14.42
CA ASN A 100 -6.41 25.80 13.14
C ASN A 100 -5.73 25.15 11.92
N ARG A 101 -4.75 24.25 12.11
CA ARG A 101 -4.01 23.58 11.02
C ARG A 101 -4.78 22.44 10.38
N GLU A 102 -5.87 21.96 10.98
CA GLU A 102 -6.65 20.81 10.47
C GLU A 102 -6.96 20.88 8.95
N PRO A 103 -7.42 22.02 8.40
CA PRO A 103 -7.72 22.13 6.97
C PRO A 103 -6.51 21.87 6.08
N SER A 104 -5.30 22.32 6.47
CA SER A 104 -4.07 22.07 5.72
C SER A 104 -3.72 20.59 5.66
N TYR A 105 -3.92 19.84 6.76
CA TYR A 105 -3.70 18.39 6.77
C TYR A 105 -4.69 17.66 5.87
N TYR A 106 -5.96 18.04 5.91
CA TYR A 106 -6.97 17.48 5.02
C TYR A 106 -6.67 17.78 3.54
N LEU A 107 -6.36 19.04 3.21
CA LEU A 107 -6.03 19.46 1.85
C LEU A 107 -4.76 18.76 1.35
N ALA A 108 -3.72 18.65 2.18
CA ALA A 108 -2.50 17.93 1.86
C ALA A 108 -2.80 16.46 1.50
N GLN A 109 -3.64 15.78 2.28
CA GLN A 109 -4.00 14.37 2.02
C GLN A 109 -4.71 14.16 0.68
N ILE A 110 -5.50 15.12 0.21
CA ILE A 110 -6.24 15.01 -1.05
C ILE A 110 -5.45 15.50 -2.26
N THR A 111 -4.30 16.15 -2.05
CA THR A 111 -3.36 16.42 -3.15
C THR A 111 -2.73 15.12 -3.64
N ASN A 112 -2.41 15.06 -4.92
CA ASN A 112 -1.69 13.94 -5.52
C ASN A 112 -0.17 14.08 -5.31
N CYS A 113 0.26 14.38 -4.08
CA CYS A 113 1.66 14.60 -3.74
C CYS A 113 2.33 13.33 -3.19
N ARG A 114 3.64 13.22 -3.42
CA ARG A 114 4.42 12.10 -2.90
C ARG A 114 4.80 12.31 -1.44
N PHE A 115 5.10 13.54 -1.04
CA PHE A 115 5.57 13.84 0.30
C PHE A 115 4.71 14.89 1.02
N ILE A 116 4.50 14.70 2.32
CA ILE A 116 3.92 15.72 3.20
C ILE A 116 4.90 15.97 4.35
N ALA A 117 5.38 17.20 4.46
CA ALA A 117 6.24 17.66 5.54
C ALA A 117 5.42 18.49 6.53
N CYS A 118 5.39 18.06 7.79
CA CYS A 118 4.63 18.68 8.87
C CYS A 118 5.58 19.36 9.85
N HIS A 119 5.48 20.67 9.98
CA HIS A 119 6.21 21.43 10.98
C HIS A 119 5.48 21.40 12.34
N ASP A 120 6.23 21.59 13.43
CA ASP A 120 5.83 21.37 14.82
C ASP A 120 5.13 20.02 15.07
N SER A 121 5.54 18.96 14.37
CA SER A 121 4.81 17.68 14.32
C SER A 121 4.60 16.99 15.66
N GLN A 122 5.42 17.31 16.67
CA GLN A 122 5.34 16.75 18.02
C GLN A 122 4.36 17.48 18.95
N ARG A 123 3.76 18.60 18.51
CA ARG A 123 2.73 19.30 19.28
C ARG A 123 1.42 18.51 19.30
N GLU A 124 0.60 18.73 20.33
CA GLU A 124 -0.61 17.95 20.61
C GLU A 124 -1.60 17.93 19.43
N TYR A 125 -1.92 19.10 18.88
CA TYR A 125 -2.88 19.21 17.77
C TYR A 125 -2.31 18.65 16.46
N GLU A 126 -1.07 18.95 16.13
CA GLU A 126 -0.38 18.44 14.94
C GLU A 126 -0.30 16.92 14.97
N SER A 127 0.04 16.33 16.10
CA SER A 127 0.02 14.87 16.31
C SER A 127 -1.38 14.30 16.08
N ARG A 128 -2.43 14.98 16.54
CA ARG A 128 -3.83 14.58 16.32
C ARG A 128 -4.19 14.61 14.83
N TRP A 129 -3.77 15.62 14.08
CA TRP A 129 -4.05 15.72 12.64
C TRP A 129 -3.24 14.74 11.82
N ILE A 130 -1.98 14.51 12.16
CA ILE A 130 -1.16 13.44 11.57
C ILE A 130 -1.86 12.09 11.74
N ASN A 131 -2.29 11.75 12.96
CA ASN A 131 -3.00 10.50 13.21
C ASN A 131 -4.35 10.39 12.49
N LYS A 132 -5.02 11.52 12.24
CA LYS A 132 -6.31 11.56 11.54
C LYS A 132 -6.15 11.41 10.02
N TYR A 133 -5.26 12.19 9.40
CA TYR A 133 -5.17 12.34 7.95
C TYR A 133 -4.00 11.56 7.33
N LEU A 134 -2.90 11.40 8.06
CA LEU A 134 -1.66 10.76 7.56
C LEU A 134 -1.45 9.35 8.10
N LYS A 135 -2.47 8.72 8.71
CA LYS A 135 -2.41 7.32 9.19
C LYS A 135 -1.96 6.30 8.14
N ASN A 136 -2.19 6.64 6.87
CA ASN A 136 -1.87 5.82 5.71
C ASN A 136 -0.63 6.35 4.96
N TRP A 137 0.24 7.08 5.63
CA TRP A 137 1.49 7.57 5.06
C TRP A 137 2.66 7.06 5.89
N ALA A 138 3.77 6.76 5.22
CA ALA A 138 4.96 6.23 5.90
C ALA A 138 5.82 7.40 6.38
N LEU A 139 6.16 7.44 7.68
CA LEU A 139 7.19 8.36 8.18
C LEU A 139 8.54 7.96 7.58
N VAL A 140 9.18 8.86 6.84
CA VAL A 140 10.46 8.60 6.14
C VAL A 140 11.60 9.46 6.64
N ASP A 141 11.29 10.57 7.32
CA ASP A 141 12.28 11.46 7.91
C ASP A 141 11.69 12.27 9.06
N SER A 142 12.48 12.64 10.06
CA SER A 142 12.01 13.44 11.19
C SER A 142 13.14 14.11 11.99
N THR A 143 12.85 15.28 12.54
CA THR A 143 13.63 15.97 13.58
C THR A 143 12.77 16.12 14.86
N SER A 144 13.19 16.98 15.79
CA SER A 144 12.40 17.34 16.98
C SER A 144 11.10 18.09 16.64
N THR A 145 11.02 18.75 15.49
CA THR A 145 9.91 19.64 15.13
C THR A 145 9.37 19.39 13.71
N LEU A 146 10.10 18.68 12.86
CA LEU A 146 9.68 18.34 11.50
C LEU A 146 9.43 16.83 11.38
N SER A 147 8.36 16.45 10.67
CA SER A 147 8.17 15.06 10.24
C SER A 147 7.77 15.02 8.77
N ILE A 148 8.43 14.17 7.98
CA ILE A 148 8.17 14.01 6.56
C ILE A 148 7.60 12.62 6.31
N TYR A 149 6.44 12.61 5.66
CA TYR A 149 5.66 11.44 5.33
C TYR A 149 5.66 11.20 3.83
N GLU A 150 5.74 9.94 3.41
CA GLU A 150 5.71 9.51 2.00
C GLU A 150 4.45 8.70 1.69
N ASN A 151 3.81 9.02 0.56
CA ASN A 151 2.74 8.24 -0.02
C ASN A 151 3.30 7.12 -0.89
N LYS A 152 3.68 6.01 -0.26
CA LYS A 152 4.19 4.82 -0.96
C LYS A 152 3.21 4.24 -1.99
N VAL A 153 1.93 4.56 -1.87
CA VAL A 153 0.89 4.07 -2.79
C VAL A 153 1.00 4.74 -4.18
N LEU A 154 1.38 6.02 -4.24
CA LEU A 154 1.43 6.75 -5.53
C LEU A 154 2.57 6.30 -6.44
N GLU A 155 3.70 5.87 -5.88
CA GLU A 155 4.82 5.32 -6.65
C GLU A 155 4.57 3.87 -7.10
N ALA A 156 3.61 3.19 -6.49
CA ALA A 156 3.35 1.79 -6.77
C ALA A 156 2.60 1.59 -8.09
N LYS A 157 3.23 0.91 -9.04
CA LYS A 157 2.61 0.37 -10.24
C LYS A 157 2.31 -1.10 -10.03
N VAL A 158 1.06 -1.42 -9.71
CA VAL A 158 0.63 -2.77 -9.34
C VAL A 158 -0.01 -3.48 -10.54
N LEU A 159 0.44 -4.69 -10.82
CA LEU A 159 -0.20 -5.61 -11.75
C LEU A 159 -1.08 -6.59 -10.97
N ILE A 160 -2.40 -6.50 -11.12
CA ILE A 160 -3.35 -7.47 -10.59
C ILE A 160 -3.32 -8.69 -11.51
N ALA A 161 -2.75 -9.79 -11.02
CA ALA A 161 -2.56 -11.03 -11.74
C ALA A 161 -3.66 -12.03 -11.34
N MET A 162 -4.51 -12.39 -12.31
CA MET A 162 -5.69 -13.21 -12.05
C MET A 162 -5.65 -14.54 -12.82
N PRO A 163 -5.42 -15.68 -12.14
CA PRO A 163 -5.70 -16.96 -12.76
C PRO A 163 -7.22 -17.09 -12.97
N MET A 164 -7.63 -17.49 -14.16
CA MET A 164 -9.05 -17.60 -14.52
C MET A 164 -9.40 -18.99 -15.05
N PRO A 165 -10.65 -19.44 -14.85
CA PRO A 165 -11.15 -20.59 -15.58
C PRO A 165 -11.27 -20.27 -17.08
N ARG A 166 -11.19 -21.30 -17.93
CA ARG A 166 -11.24 -21.13 -19.41
C ARG A 166 -12.55 -20.53 -19.94
N ASP A 167 -13.63 -20.61 -19.18
CA ASP A 167 -14.91 -19.99 -19.51
C ASP A 167 -15.03 -18.53 -19.03
N PHE A 168 -13.94 -17.98 -18.50
CA PHE A 168 -13.83 -16.62 -17.99
C PHE A 168 -14.82 -16.25 -16.87
N LYS A 169 -15.41 -17.25 -16.20
CA LYS A 169 -16.27 -16.99 -15.05
C LYS A 169 -15.49 -16.33 -13.92
N MET A 170 -16.12 -15.31 -13.35
CA MET A 170 -15.55 -14.47 -12.32
C MET A 170 -16.68 -13.87 -11.48
N ASP A 171 -16.44 -13.70 -10.19
CA ASP A 171 -17.35 -12.97 -9.31
C ASP A 171 -17.45 -11.49 -9.71
N PHE A 172 -18.67 -10.96 -9.67
CA PHE A 172 -18.96 -9.59 -10.09
C PHE A 172 -18.24 -8.54 -9.22
N GLU A 173 -18.15 -8.75 -7.91
CA GLU A 173 -17.49 -7.80 -7.00
C GLU A 173 -15.96 -7.89 -7.14
N ALA A 174 -15.40 -9.06 -7.43
CA ALA A 174 -14.00 -9.19 -7.80
C ALA A 174 -13.68 -8.42 -9.11
N MET A 175 -14.59 -8.44 -10.08
CA MET A 175 -14.44 -7.70 -11.34
C MET A 175 -14.48 -6.20 -11.07
N ARG A 176 -15.45 -5.75 -10.24
CA ARG A 176 -15.55 -4.36 -9.81
C ARG A 176 -14.31 -3.87 -9.08
N PHE A 177 -13.74 -4.70 -8.21
CA PHE A 177 -12.48 -4.40 -7.52
C PHE A 177 -11.35 -4.15 -8.53
N SER A 178 -11.17 -5.06 -9.48
CA SER A 178 -10.13 -4.99 -10.50
C SER A 178 -10.31 -3.78 -11.43
N ALA A 179 -11.54 -3.49 -11.86
CA ALA A 179 -11.84 -2.32 -12.70
C ALA A 179 -11.66 -0.98 -11.94
N SER A 180 -11.97 -0.94 -10.64
CA SER A 180 -11.75 0.24 -9.80
C SER A 180 -10.25 0.51 -9.61
N ALA A 181 -9.46 -0.54 -9.40
CA ALA A 181 -8.01 -0.45 -9.31
C ALA A 181 -7.38 0.14 -10.59
N MET A 182 -7.91 -0.19 -11.78
CA MET A 182 -7.42 0.40 -13.02
C MET A 182 -7.58 1.92 -13.08
N LYS A 183 -8.60 2.49 -12.43
CA LYS A 183 -8.77 3.96 -12.34
C LYS A 183 -7.67 4.63 -11.51
N LYS A 184 -6.95 3.88 -10.68
CA LYS A 184 -5.81 4.34 -9.88
C LYS A 184 -4.47 4.24 -10.62
N GLY A 185 -4.48 3.84 -11.90
CA GLY A 185 -3.27 3.66 -12.70
C GLY A 185 -2.61 2.28 -12.59
N TRP A 186 -3.27 1.32 -11.91
CA TRP A 186 -2.85 -0.07 -11.87
C TRP A 186 -3.38 -0.85 -13.08
N HIS A 187 -2.86 -2.06 -13.31
CA HIS A 187 -3.25 -2.86 -14.46
C HIS A 187 -3.81 -4.21 -14.02
N TRP A 188 -4.80 -4.72 -14.73
CA TRP A 188 -5.39 -6.03 -14.48
C TRP A 188 -5.10 -6.96 -15.65
N LEU A 189 -4.41 -8.07 -15.35
CA LEU A 189 -4.02 -9.11 -16.29
C LEU A 189 -4.62 -10.45 -15.86
N ASN A 190 -5.31 -11.11 -16.80
CA ASN A 190 -5.86 -12.44 -16.58
C ASN A 190 -5.16 -13.50 -17.42
N CYS A 191 -5.18 -14.74 -16.94
CA CYS A 191 -4.68 -15.90 -17.66
C CYS A 191 -5.68 -17.07 -17.52
N PRO A 192 -6.48 -17.36 -18.57
CA PRO A 192 -7.39 -18.51 -18.56
C PRO A 192 -6.61 -19.82 -18.62
N SER A 193 -6.92 -20.75 -17.72
CA SER A 193 -6.28 -22.07 -17.65
C SER A 193 -7.25 -23.14 -17.15
N VAL A 194 -6.90 -24.40 -17.39
CA VAL A 194 -7.56 -25.57 -16.75
C VAL A 194 -7.20 -25.70 -15.28
N GLU A 195 -6.06 -25.16 -14.89
CA GLU A 195 -5.49 -25.33 -13.57
C GLU A 195 -4.76 -24.02 -13.17
N PRO A 196 -5.00 -23.49 -11.94
CA PRO A 196 -4.46 -22.20 -11.50
C PRO A 196 -2.93 -22.11 -11.47
N THR A 197 -2.20 -23.18 -11.12
CA THR A 197 -0.72 -23.24 -11.11
C THR A 197 -0.14 -22.88 -12.48
N LEU A 198 -0.72 -23.39 -13.56
CA LEU A 198 -0.26 -23.03 -14.92
C LEU A 198 -0.46 -21.54 -15.22
N ALA A 199 -1.63 -21.00 -14.86
CA ALA A 199 -1.94 -19.58 -15.06
C ALA A 199 -1.03 -18.68 -14.22
N ARG A 200 -0.82 -19.00 -12.94
CA ARG A 200 0.04 -18.22 -12.03
C ARG A 200 1.50 -18.19 -12.52
N ASN A 201 2.02 -19.30 -13.02
CA ASN A 201 3.34 -19.34 -13.64
C ASN A 201 3.45 -18.40 -14.85
N MET A 202 2.46 -18.42 -15.73
CA MET A 202 2.45 -17.55 -16.92
C MET A 202 2.27 -16.08 -16.58
N LEU A 203 1.45 -15.75 -15.57
CA LEU A 203 1.26 -14.39 -15.09
C LEU A 203 2.57 -13.78 -14.57
N ILE A 204 3.35 -14.53 -13.77
CA ILE A 204 4.68 -14.09 -13.34
C ILE A 204 5.63 -13.97 -14.55
N ALA A 205 5.64 -14.96 -15.43
CA ALA A 205 6.49 -14.91 -16.62
C ALA A 205 6.21 -13.67 -17.47
N TRP A 206 4.94 -13.33 -17.72
CA TRP A 206 4.57 -12.12 -18.46
C TRP A 206 4.93 -10.85 -17.70
N PHE A 207 4.68 -10.79 -16.40
CA PHE A 207 5.06 -9.66 -15.55
C PHE A 207 6.57 -9.36 -15.58
N LEU A 208 7.41 -10.39 -15.65
CA LEU A 208 8.86 -10.25 -15.68
C LEU A 208 9.42 -9.99 -17.09
N THR A 209 8.77 -10.48 -18.15
CA THR A 209 9.38 -10.51 -19.50
C THR A 209 8.73 -9.57 -20.52
N LYS A 210 7.47 -9.19 -20.34
CA LYS A 210 6.80 -8.31 -21.31
C LYS A 210 7.21 -6.85 -21.08
N LYS A 211 7.61 -6.19 -22.16
CA LYS A 211 8.03 -4.78 -22.16
C LYS A 211 7.01 -3.84 -21.51
N GLU A 212 5.72 -4.10 -21.74
CA GLU A 212 4.59 -3.31 -21.20
C GLU A 212 4.49 -3.31 -19.68
N PHE A 213 5.15 -4.25 -18.99
CA PHE A 213 5.13 -4.34 -17.53
C PHE A 213 6.48 -3.99 -16.87
N THR A 214 7.48 -3.55 -17.63
CA THR A 214 8.85 -3.31 -17.13
C THR A 214 8.89 -2.34 -15.96
N ASP A 215 8.03 -1.32 -15.97
CA ASP A 215 7.94 -0.28 -14.95
C ASP A 215 7.01 -0.62 -13.78
N PHE A 216 6.33 -1.78 -13.82
CA PHE A 216 5.49 -2.22 -12.71
C PHE A 216 6.35 -2.69 -11.54
N THR A 217 6.03 -2.25 -10.33
CA THR A 217 6.84 -2.50 -9.14
C THR A 217 6.34 -3.67 -8.31
N HIS A 218 5.07 -4.03 -8.43
CA HIS A 218 4.45 -5.11 -7.67
C HIS A 218 3.53 -5.97 -8.53
N LEU A 219 3.42 -7.24 -8.17
CA LEU A 219 2.38 -8.15 -8.64
C LEU A 219 1.45 -8.47 -7.46
N PHE A 220 0.15 -8.30 -7.66
CA PHE A 220 -0.90 -8.66 -6.72
C PHE A 220 -1.70 -9.83 -7.28
N PHE A 221 -1.60 -11.01 -6.69
CA PHE A 221 -2.47 -12.12 -7.08
C PHE A 221 -3.88 -11.91 -6.55
N LEU A 222 -4.86 -12.15 -7.41
CA LEU A 222 -6.28 -12.12 -7.09
C LEU A 222 -6.99 -13.29 -7.76
N ASP A 223 -7.63 -14.16 -7.00
CA ASP A 223 -8.45 -15.25 -7.55
C ASP A 223 -9.82 -14.72 -8.03
N ALA A 224 -10.37 -15.35 -9.07
CA ALA A 224 -11.60 -14.90 -9.73
C ALA A 224 -12.87 -14.98 -8.85
N ASP A 225 -12.81 -15.71 -7.73
CA ASP A 225 -13.88 -15.92 -6.75
C ASP A 225 -13.57 -15.26 -5.38
N THR A 226 -12.51 -14.45 -5.30
CA THR A 226 -12.10 -13.76 -4.08
C THR A 226 -12.34 -12.26 -4.19
N VAL A 227 -12.94 -11.66 -3.15
CA VAL A 227 -13.27 -10.23 -3.12
C VAL A 227 -12.56 -9.55 -1.95
N PRO A 228 -11.47 -8.80 -2.18
CA PRO A 228 -10.78 -8.04 -1.16
C PRO A 228 -11.58 -6.79 -0.73
N PRO A 229 -11.28 -6.19 0.43
CA PRO A 229 -11.73 -4.84 0.75
C PRO A 229 -11.32 -3.83 -0.33
N PRO A 230 -12.11 -2.76 -0.62
CA PRO A 230 -11.83 -1.83 -1.73
C PRO A 230 -10.47 -1.12 -1.69
N ASN A 231 -9.85 -1.03 -0.51
CA ASN A 231 -8.55 -0.42 -0.26
C ASN A 231 -7.47 -1.45 0.13
N ALA A 232 -7.66 -2.73 -0.22
CA ALA A 232 -6.76 -3.82 0.19
C ALA A 232 -5.33 -3.62 -0.32
N ILE A 233 -5.15 -3.32 -1.61
CA ILE A 233 -3.81 -3.16 -2.19
C ILE A 233 -3.10 -1.95 -1.56
N GLU A 234 -3.79 -0.83 -1.35
CA GLU A 234 -3.21 0.33 -0.68
C GLU A 234 -2.75 -0.04 0.73
N ARG A 235 -3.59 -0.71 1.52
CA ARG A 235 -3.21 -1.14 2.88
C ARG A 235 -2.03 -2.10 2.87
N LEU A 236 -1.95 -3.00 1.90
CA LEU A 236 -0.80 -3.90 1.72
C LEU A 236 0.48 -3.13 1.35
N LEU A 237 0.39 -2.15 0.44
CA LEU A 237 1.52 -1.30 0.05
C LEU A 237 2.10 -0.52 1.23
N LEU A 238 1.26 -0.10 2.19
CA LEU A 238 1.70 0.65 3.36
C LEU A 238 2.55 -0.15 4.34
N HIS A 239 2.44 -1.49 4.34
CA HIS A 239 3.31 -2.33 5.16
C HIS A 239 4.76 -2.38 4.67
N ASP A 240 4.99 -2.01 3.40
CA ASP A 240 6.31 -2.00 2.75
C ASP A 240 7.12 -3.30 2.92
N LYS A 241 6.42 -4.44 2.95
CA LYS A 241 7.06 -5.76 2.98
C LYS A 241 7.31 -6.26 1.57
N ASP A 242 8.34 -7.08 1.42
CA ASP A 242 8.67 -7.70 0.14
C ASP A 242 7.53 -8.61 -0.33
N VAL A 243 6.90 -9.31 0.61
CA VAL A 243 5.71 -10.12 0.41
C VAL A 243 4.72 -9.90 1.55
N VAL A 244 3.50 -9.49 1.23
CA VAL A 244 2.42 -9.32 2.21
C VAL A 244 1.07 -9.73 1.64
N CYS A 245 0.22 -10.33 2.45
CA CYS A 245 -1.08 -10.85 2.02
C CYS A 245 -2.23 -10.41 2.93
N GLY A 246 -3.43 -10.38 2.35
CA GLY A 246 -4.68 -10.48 3.10
C GLY A 246 -5.02 -11.94 3.42
N LEU A 247 -6.11 -12.14 4.14
CA LEU A 247 -6.60 -13.47 4.51
C LEU A 247 -7.95 -13.76 3.88
N THR A 248 -8.15 -15.02 3.51
CA THR A 248 -9.36 -15.51 2.85
C THR A 248 -9.83 -16.79 3.57
N PRO A 249 -11.13 -16.94 3.89
CA PRO A 249 -11.62 -18.16 4.50
C PRO A 249 -11.60 -19.32 3.50
N LEU A 250 -11.35 -20.52 3.98
CA LEU A 250 -11.35 -21.77 3.23
C LEU A 250 -12.39 -22.71 3.82
N TRP A 251 -13.19 -23.32 2.96
CA TRP A 251 -14.08 -24.41 3.32
C TRP A 251 -13.35 -25.75 3.16
N LEU A 252 -12.97 -26.39 4.27
CA LEU A 252 -12.23 -27.65 4.28
C LEU A 252 -12.94 -28.64 5.22
N ARG A 253 -13.35 -29.81 4.68
CA ARG A 253 -13.94 -30.91 5.46
C ARG A 253 -15.11 -30.45 6.37
N LYS A 254 -15.98 -29.58 5.85
CA LYS A 254 -17.12 -28.97 6.57
C LYS A 254 -16.74 -28.04 7.73
N THR A 255 -15.54 -27.47 7.70
CA THR A 255 -15.07 -26.49 8.69
C THR A 255 -14.38 -25.33 7.99
N ILE A 256 -14.45 -24.14 8.59
CA ILE A 256 -13.83 -22.92 8.06
C ILE A 256 -12.45 -22.69 8.69
N TYR A 257 -11.46 -22.47 7.83
CA TYR A 257 -10.10 -22.09 8.22
C TYR A 257 -9.67 -20.83 7.48
N TRP A 258 -8.67 -20.14 8.00
CA TRP A 258 -7.95 -19.13 7.22
C TRP A 258 -6.96 -19.79 6.26
N ASN A 259 -6.74 -19.18 5.10
CA ASN A 259 -5.78 -19.63 4.09
C ASN A 259 -4.31 -19.43 4.49
N VAL A 260 -3.97 -19.43 5.77
CA VAL A 260 -2.65 -19.09 6.31
C VAL A 260 -2.12 -20.16 7.24
N GLN A 261 -0.81 -20.34 7.20
CA GLN A 261 -0.04 -21.22 8.06
C GLN A 261 0.93 -20.38 8.91
N ILE A 262 0.79 -20.46 10.23
CA ILE A 262 1.71 -19.84 11.19
C ILE A 262 2.47 -20.98 11.87
N GLU A 263 3.81 -20.90 11.84
CA GLU A 263 4.67 -21.95 12.38
C GLU A 263 4.33 -23.35 11.82
N GLU A 264 4.11 -24.34 12.70
CA GLU A 264 3.77 -25.73 12.33
C GLU A 264 2.27 -26.02 12.35
N GLU A 265 1.43 -25.15 12.93
CA GLU A 265 -0.02 -25.28 12.79
C GLU A 265 -0.37 -25.18 11.31
N ARG A 266 -1.23 -26.07 10.79
CA ARG A 266 -1.69 -26.02 9.39
C ARG A 266 -2.56 -24.76 9.17
N ASN A 267 -3.51 -24.81 8.25
CA ASN A 267 -4.52 -23.76 8.11
C ASN A 267 -5.11 -23.40 9.48
N LEU A 268 -5.01 -22.13 9.84
CA LEU A 268 -5.43 -21.61 11.13
C LEU A 268 -6.96 -21.65 11.23
N HIS A 269 -7.49 -22.20 12.33
CA HIS A 269 -8.95 -22.21 12.53
C HIS A 269 -9.52 -20.79 12.48
N VAL A 270 -10.75 -20.61 11.97
CA VAL A 270 -11.34 -19.27 11.75
C VAL A 270 -11.37 -18.39 13.01
N THR A 271 -11.47 -19.01 14.19
CA THR A 271 -11.49 -18.33 15.50
C THR A 271 -10.12 -17.84 15.99
N LYS A 272 -9.01 -18.25 15.36
CA LYS A 272 -7.64 -17.97 15.82
C LYS A 272 -6.96 -16.87 15.01
N LEU A 273 -7.71 -15.87 14.54
CA LEU A 273 -7.16 -14.79 13.74
C LEU A 273 -6.09 -13.99 14.52
N PRO A 274 -4.90 -13.71 13.96
CA PRO A 274 -3.88 -12.87 14.61
C PRO A 274 -4.40 -11.44 14.86
N THR A 275 -3.82 -10.76 15.85
CA THR A 275 -4.24 -9.39 16.25
C THR A 275 -3.51 -8.28 15.51
N GLY A 276 -2.42 -8.59 14.81
CA GLY A 276 -1.63 -7.61 14.07
C GLY A 276 -0.85 -8.25 12.92
N LEU A 277 -0.07 -7.41 12.21
CA LEU A 277 0.78 -7.87 11.11
C LEU A 277 1.71 -8.99 11.59
N THR A 278 1.57 -10.18 11.00
CA THR A 278 2.22 -11.39 11.51
C THR A 278 3.07 -12.02 10.43
N LYS A 279 4.29 -12.45 10.76
CA LYS A 279 5.11 -13.28 9.87
C LYS A 279 4.48 -14.66 9.78
N VAL A 280 4.31 -15.17 8.55
CA VAL A 280 3.65 -16.44 8.29
C VAL A 280 4.59 -17.37 7.54
N ARG A 281 4.37 -18.68 7.68
CA ARG A 281 5.15 -19.69 6.97
C ARG A 281 4.65 -19.83 5.54
N ARG A 282 3.34 -19.96 5.36
CA ARG A 282 2.69 -20.17 4.06
C ARG A 282 1.34 -19.49 4.02
N VAL A 283 0.89 -19.12 2.83
CA VAL A 283 -0.44 -18.58 2.57
C VAL A 283 -0.95 -19.08 1.21
N GLY A 284 -2.27 -19.20 1.06
CA GLY A 284 -2.91 -19.41 -0.24
C GLY A 284 -2.71 -18.20 -1.17
N GLY A 285 -2.67 -18.44 -2.47
CA GLY A 285 -2.34 -17.45 -3.50
C GLY A 285 -3.46 -16.48 -3.88
N THR A 286 -4.44 -16.23 -3.00
CA THR A 286 -5.66 -15.49 -3.33
C THR A 286 -5.52 -13.97 -3.26
N THR A 287 -4.75 -13.44 -2.30
CA THR A 287 -4.57 -11.98 -2.07
C THR A 287 -3.18 -11.66 -1.55
N ILE A 288 -2.16 -11.94 -2.36
CA ILE A 288 -0.75 -11.73 -2.02
C ILE A 288 -0.14 -10.65 -2.92
N LEU A 289 0.43 -9.62 -2.30
CA LEU A 289 1.18 -8.53 -2.93
C LEU A 289 2.68 -8.83 -2.81
N ILE A 290 3.37 -8.78 -3.94
CA ILE A 290 4.76 -9.21 -4.06
C ILE A 290 5.55 -8.13 -4.80
N LYS A 291 6.66 -7.66 -4.23
CA LYS A 291 7.58 -6.76 -4.92
C LYS A 291 8.25 -7.48 -6.09
N ARG A 292 8.44 -6.78 -7.22
CA ARG A 292 9.08 -7.31 -8.44
C ARG A 292 10.38 -8.07 -8.15
N HIS A 293 11.26 -7.47 -7.34
CA HIS A 293 12.59 -8.01 -7.06
C HIS A 293 12.54 -9.38 -6.35
N VAL A 294 11.44 -9.72 -5.66
CA VAL A 294 11.24 -11.06 -5.08
C VAL A 294 11.13 -12.07 -6.21
N LEU A 295 10.22 -11.81 -7.15
CA LEU A 295 9.93 -12.70 -8.29
C LEU A 295 11.15 -12.85 -9.21
N GLU A 296 11.95 -11.79 -9.38
CA GLU A 296 13.20 -11.83 -10.16
C GLU A 296 14.26 -12.78 -9.57
N LYS A 297 14.25 -13.02 -8.25
CA LYS A 297 15.15 -13.99 -7.61
C LYS A 297 14.63 -15.42 -7.66
N LEU A 298 13.34 -15.64 -7.94
CA LEU A 298 12.77 -16.98 -8.02
C LEU A 298 13.10 -17.64 -9.35
N LYS A 299 13.11 -18.97 -9.37
CA LYS A 299 13.33 -19.77 -10.58
C LYS A 299 12.02 -20.38 -11.06
N PHE A 300 11.83 -20.41 -12.38
CA PHE A 300 10.75 -21.14 -13.00
C PHE A 300 10.95 -22.67 -12.81
N PRO A 301 9.89 -23.46 -12.53
CA PRO A 301 8.52 -23.04 -12.28
C PRO A 301 8.36 -22.41 -10.89
N TYR A 302 7.64 -21.29 -10.84
CA TYR A 302 7.36 -20.56 -9.60
C TYR A 302 6.35 -21.31 -8.72
N PHE A 303 5.27 -21.78 -9.35
CA PHE A 303 4.24 -22.60 -8.74
C PHE A 303 4.35 -24.04 -9.23
N LYS A 304 4.20 -25.03 -8.34
CA LYS A 304 4.28 -26.44 -8.70
C LYS A 304 3.47 -27.30 -7.73
N ILE A 305 2.63 -28.19 -8.27
CA ILE A 305 2.03 -29.28 -7.50
C ILE A 305 3.06 -30.41 -7.38
N VAL A 306 3.32 -30.88 -6.17
CA VAL A 306 4.22 -32.02 -5.93
C VAL A 306 3.36 -33.26 -5.69
N PHE A 307 3.61 -34.28 -6.49
CA PHE A 307 2.91 -35.55 -6.43
C PHE A 307 3.67 -36.56 -5.57
N PRO A 308 2.99 -37.55 -4.99
CA PRO A 308 3.64 -38.69 -4.38
C PRO A 308 4.40 -39.51 -5.42
N ASP A 309 5.57 -40.03 -5.04
CA ASP A 309 6.44 -40.86 -5.91
C ASP A 309 6.02 -42.34 -5.92
N THR A 310 5.24 -42.76 -4.93
CA THR A 310 4.80 -44.15 -4.73
C THR A 310 3.31 -44.23 -4.41
N ILE A 311 2.71 -45.41 -4.61
CA ILE A 311 1.30 -45.66 -4.26
C ILE A 311 1.12 -45.59 -2.75
N GLU A 312 2.07 -46.12 -1.99
CA GLU A 312 2.07 -46.11 -0.52
C GLU A 312 2.01 -44.68 0.00
N GLN A 313 2.85 -43.81 -0.55
CA GLN A 313 2.84 -42.38 -0.22
C GLN A 313 1.53 -41.71 -0.67
N ALA A 314 0.99 -42.05 -1.83
CA ALA A 314 -0.28 -41.50 -2.30
C ALA A 314 -1.46 -41.87 -1.39
N ILE A 315 -1.46 -43.07 -0.82
CA ILE A 315 -2.47 -43.50 0.16
C ILE A 315 -2.33 -42.69 1.46
N GLU A 316 -1.11 -42.40 1.89
CA GLU A 316 -0.84 -41.65 3.12
C GLU A 316 -1.14 -40.14 2.99
N THR A 317 -0.58 -39.51 1.95
CA THR A 317 -0.64 -38.04 1.78
C THR A 317 -1.86 -37.58 0.98
N GLY A 318 -2.52 -38.50 0.28
CA GLY A 318 -3.51 -38.19 -0.74
C GLY A 318 -2.87 -37.92 -2.11
N PRO A 319 -3.63 -37.32 -3.05
CA PRO A 319 -3.23 -37.20 -4.46
C PRO A 319 -2.09 -36.20 -4.69
N MET A 320 -1.68 -35.45 -3.67
CA MET A 320 -0.54 -34.53 -3.73
C MET A 320 0.19 -34.53 -2.39
N THR A 321 1.52 -34.46 -2.42
CA THR A 321 2.35 -34.28 -1.22
C THR A 321 2.47 -32.80 -0.85
N GLN A 322 2.38 -31.91 -1.84
CA GLN A 322 2.41 -30.47 -1.62
C GLN A 322 1.57 -29.71 -2.65
N GLY A 323 0.75 -28.80 -2.16
CA GLY A 323 -0.01 -27.86 -2.98
C GLY A 323 0.85 -26.74 -3.57
N SER A 324 0.41 -26.24 -4.71
CA SER A 324 1.07 -25.20 -5.51
C SER A 324 1.41 -23.91 -4.75
N ASP A 325 0.48 -23.39 -3.95
CA ASP A 325 0.70 -22.16 -3.17
C ASP A 325 1.76 -22.35 -2.08
N TYR A 326 1.77 -23.53 -1.45
CA TYR A 326 2.75 -23.87 -0.43
C TYR A 326 4.14 -24.02 -1.04
N TYR A 327 4.24 -24.63 -2.22
CA TYR A 327 5.49 -24.68 -2.97
C TYR A 327 6.02 -23.28 -3.28
N PHE A 328 5.14 -22.37 -3.71
CA PHE A 328 5.52 -20.98 -4.01
C PHE A 328 6.00 -20.22 -2.76
N CYS A 329 5.31 -20.36 -1.63
CA CYS A 329 5.75 -19.77 -0.35
C CYS A 329 7.12 -20.29 0.09
N ASP A 330 7.38 -21.59 -0.09
CA ASP A 330 8.66 -22.20 0.23
C ASP A 330 9.78 -21.65 -0.67
N ARG A 331 9.52 -21.45 -1.97
CA ARG A 331 10.48 -20.81 -2.89
C ARG A 331 10.81 -19.37 -2.49
N ILE A 332 9.83 -18.60 -2.04
CA ILE A 332 10.04 -17.24 -1.51
C ILE A 332 10.97 -17.28 -0.29
N THR A 333 10.71 -18.20 0.63
CA THR A 333 11.50 -18.35 1.87
C THR A 333 12.93 -18.81 1.57
N GLU A 334 13.10 -19.77 0.67
CA GLU A 334 14.41 -20.24 0.22
C GLU A 334 15.22 -19.18 -0.51
N ALA A 335 14.57 -18.22 -1.17
CA ALA A 335 15.21 -17.05 -1.75
C ALA A 335 15.58 -15.97 -0.72
N GLY A 336 15.33 -16.23 0.58
CA GLY A 336 15.71 -15.38 1.70
C GLY A 336 14.70 -14.29 2.05
N PHE A 337 13.46 -14.40 1.57
CA PHE A 337 12.40 -13.43 1.86
C PHE A 337 11.42 -13.96 2.91
N GLU A 338 10.74 -13.04 3.57
CA GLU A 338 9.72 -13.33 4.55
C GLU A 338 8.32 -12.98 4.01
N ILE A 339 7.30 -13.72 4.46
CA ILE A 339 5.90 -13.49 4.11
C ILE A 339 5.18 -12.96 5.34
N TYR A 340 4.42 -11.88 5.17
CA TYR A 340 3.60 -11.30 6.23
C TYR A 340 2.12 -11.34 5.88
N ALA A 341 1.26 -11.53 6.88
CA ALA A 341 -0.19 -11.46 6.73
C ALA A 341 -0.74 -10.30 7.57
N ASP A 342 -1.60 -9.49 6.96
CA ASP A 342 -2.41 -8.50 7.65
C ASP A 342 -3.79 -9.11 8.00
N PRO A 343 -4.05 -9.44 9.27
CA PRO A 343 -5.31 -10.07 9.67
C PRO A 343 -6.52 -9.13 9.57
N THR A 344 -6.30 -7.84 9.35
CA THR A 344 -7.36 -6.84 9.20
C THR A 344 -7.81 -6.66 7.74
N ILE A 345 -7.17 -7.34 6.79
CA ILE A 345 -7.55 -7.40 5.37
C ILE A 345 -8.20 -8.75 5.09
N LEU A 346 -9.48 -8.87 5.43
CA LEU A 346 -10.28 -10.08 5.25
C LEU A 346 -11.04 -10.03 3.93
N CYS A 347 -10.86 -11.06 3.11
CA CYS A 347 -11.45 -11.18 1.78
C CYS A 347 -12.67 -12.10 1.83
N LYS A 348 -13.69 -11.80 1.02
CA LYS A 348 -14.77 -12.77 0.77
C LYS A 348 -14.23 -13.87 -0.14
N HIS A 349 -14.73 -15.08 0.02
CA HIS A 349 -14.47 -16.21 -0.87
C HIS A 349 -15.80 -16.79 -1.29
N VAL A 350 -16.14 -16.67 -2.58
CA VAL A 350 -17.44 -17.07 -3.10
C VAL A 350 -17.39 -18.53 -3.49
N LYS A 351 -18.13 -19.38 -2.78
CA LYS A 351 -18.28 -20.79 -3.10
C LYS A 351 -19.73 -21.23 -3.05
N GLN A 352 -20.08 -22.18 -3.91
CA GLN A 352 -21.30 -22.95 -3.78
C GLN A 352 -21.05 -24.08 -2.77
N VAL A 353 -21.88 -24.15 -1.73
CA VAL A 353 -21.84 -25.18 -0.68
C VAL A 353 -23.24 -25.75 -0.48
N ASP A 354 -23.32 -27.01 -0.06
CA ASP A 354 -24.59 -27.61 0.36
C ASP A 354 -24.99 -27.05 1.73
N LEU A 355 -26.23 -26.56 1.86
CA LEU A 355 -26.73 -26.02 3.12
C LEU A 355 -26.84 -27.09 4.21
N LEU A 356 -27.00 -28.37 3.85
CA LEU A 356 -26.96 -29.47 4.82
C LEU A 356 -25.57 -29.64 5.43
N ASP A 357 -24.50 -29.32 4.70
CA ASP A 357 -23.15 -29.34 5.27
C ASP A 357 -22.93 -28.24 6.30
N LEU A 358 -23.63 -27.11 6.18
CA LEU A 358 -23.65 -26.03 7.17
C LEU A 358 -24.58 -26.36 8.36
N ALA A 359 -25.68 -27.06 8.10
CA ALA A 359 -26.67 -27.39 9.13
C ALA A 359 -26.14 -28.37 10.20
N VAL A 360 -25.12 -29.18 9.88
CA VAL A 360 -24.51 -30.12 10.85
C VAL A 360 -23.86 -29.38 12.01
N GLU A 361 -23.28 -28.19 11.79
CA GLU A 361 -22.66 -27.39 12.86
C GLU A 361 -23.68 -26.91 13.92
N PHE A 362 -24.97 -26.75 13.56
CA PHE A 362 -26.02 -26.29 14.48
C PHE A 362 -26.65 -27.39 15.34
N LYS A 363 -26.28 -28.65 15.16
CA LYS A 363 -26.80 -29.77 15.97
C LYS A 363 -25.92 -30.10 17.19
N GLU A 364 -24.75 -29.49 17.31
CA GLU A 364 -23.81 -29.70 18.43
C GLU A 364 -23.73 -28.52 19.42
N THR A 365 -24.58 -27.49 19.24
CA THR A 365 -24.87 -26.41 20.20
C THR A 365 -26.27 -26.57 20.77
#